data_AF-A0A645G755-F1
#
_entry.id   AF-A0A645G755-F1
#
_cell.length_a   1.000
_cell.length_b   1.000
_cell.length_c   1.000
_cell.angle_alpha   90.00
_cell.angle_beta   90.00
_cell.angle_gamma   90.00
#
_symmetry.space_group_name_H-M   'P 1'
#
loop_
_entity.id
_entity.type
_entity.pdbx_description
1 polymer ?
#
loop_
_entity_poly.entity_id
_entity_poly.type
_entity_poly.pdbx_seq_one_letter_code
_entity_poly.pdbx_strand_id
1 'polypeptide(L)' 'MLTKNGCKIKARLGLHEVSEDLCATDGLIILQPYGEKNEIEQLVNEFNELDGIKAKLIDLN' A
#
# COMPACT_ATOMS: atom_id res chain seq x y z
N MET A 1 7.12 -1.83 7.46
CA MET A 1 6.88 -2.60 6.23
C MET A 1 7.33 -1.89 4.95
N LEU A 2 6.91 -0.64 4.69
CA LEU A 2 7.29 0.07 3.46
C LEU A 2 8.81 0.16 3.23
N THR A 3 9.59 0.49 4.27
CA THR A 3 11.06 0.54 4.18
C THR A 3 11.68 -0.84 3.96
N LYS A 4 11.16 -1.89 4.62
CA LYS A 4 11.60 -3.29 4.46
C LYS A 4 11.40 -3.75 3.01
N ASN A 5 10.32 -3.32 2.38
CA ASN A 5 9.96 -3.68 1.00
C ASN A 5 10.35 -2.60 -0.03
N GLY A 6 11.25 -1.67 0.31
CA GLY A 6 11.59 -0.53 -0.55
C GLY A 6 12.12 -0.93 -1.92
N CYS A 7 12.90 -2.01 -2.03
CA CYS A 7 13.42 -2.51 -3.31
C CYS A 7 12.33 -3.11 -4.22
N LYS A 8 11.18 -3.45 -3.66
CA LYS A 8 10.02 -4.01 -4.37
C LYS A 8 8.97 -2.96 -4.73
N ILE A 9 9.23 -1.68 -4.48
CA ILE A 9 8.28 -0.58 -4.71
C ILE A 9 8.94 0.42 -5.67
N LYS A 10 8.42 0.50 -6.89
CA LYS A 10 8.87 1.48 -7.90
C LYS A 10 8.35 2.88 -7.62
N ALA A 11 7.11 2.99 -7.18
CA ALA A 11 6.47 4.25 -6.85
C ALA A 11 5.53 4.09 -5.66
N ARG A 12 5.39 5.16 -4.88
CA ARG A 12 4.46 5.26 -3.76
C ARG A 12 3.76 6.61 -3.83
N LEU A 13 2.43 6.62 -3.76
CA LEU A 13 1.61 7.82 -3.64
C LEU A 13 0.75 7.68 -2.40
N GLY A 14 0.95 8.59 -1.44
CA GLY A 14 0.11 8.70 -0.26
C GLY A 14 -0.97 9.76 -0.51
N LEU A 15 -2.21 9.39 -0.27
CA LEU A 15 -3.37 10.25 -0.30
C LEU A 15 -3.93 10.31 1.13
N HIS A 16 -4.06 11.52 1.64
CA HIS A 16 -4.64 11.76 2.95
C HIS A 16 -5.66 12.88 2.79
N GLU A 17 -6.91 12.59 3.16
CA GLU A 17 -7.97 13.58 3.07
C GLU A 17 -7.88 14.51 4.28
N VAL A 18 -7.43 15.73 4.04
CA VAL A 18 -7.40 16.80 5.02
C VAL A 18 -8.59 17.72 4.76
N SER A 19 -9.53 17.76 5.71
CA SER A 19 -10.66 18.72 5.68
C SER A 19 -10.52 19.67 6.87
N GLU A 20 -10.93 20.94 6.72
CA GLU A 20 -10.77 21.98 7.75
C GLU A 20 -11.38 21.60 9.11
N ASP A 21 -12.43 20.76 9.12
CA ASP A 21 -13.15 20.34 10.32
C ASP A 21 -13.00 18.84 10.68
N LEU A 22 -12.34 18.04 9.83
CA LEU A 22 -12.23 16.58 10.00
C LEU A 22 -10.81 16.12 9.66
N CYS A 23 -10.08 15.72 10.71
CA CYS A 23 -8.85 14.96 10.54
C CYS A 23 -9.25 13.51 10.23
N ALA A 24 -9.25 13.13 8.95
CA ALA A 24 -9.52 11.75 8.57
C ALA A 24 -8.47 10.86 9.25
N THR A 25 -8.90 9.89 10.06
CA THR A 25 -7.99 8.96 10.72
C THR A 25 -7.45 7.89 9.77
N ASP A 26 -8.02 7.84 8.57
CA ASP A 26 -7.70 6.91 7.50
C ASP A 26 -6.88 7.61 6.38
N GLY A 27 -6.04 6.83 5.71
CA GLY A 27 -5.26 7.27 4.56
C GLY A 27 -5.19 6.19 3.50
N LEU A 28 -5.02 6.59 2.25
CA LEU A 28 -4.88 5.68 1.12
C LEU A 28 -3.44 5.73 0.61
N ILE A 29 -2.85 4.56 0.38
CA ILE A 29 -1.54 4.45 -0.25
C ILE A 29 -1.68 3.63 -1.52
N ILE A 30 -1.24 4.20 -2.64
CA ILE A 30 -1.10 3.50 -3.91
C ILE A 30 0.37 3.14 -4.07
N LEU A 31 0.66 1.86 -4.22
CA LEU A 31 2.00 1.35 -4.48
C LEU A 31 2.06 0.79 -5.90
N GLN A 32 3.13 1.12 -6.61
CA GLN A 32 3.51 0.43 -7.84
C GLN A 32 4.56 -0.62 -7.47
N PRO A 33 4.17 -1.89 -7.28
CA PRO A 33 5.13 -2.94 -6.94
C PRO A 33 6.01 -3.30 -8.15
N TYR A 34 7.16 -3.90 -7.86
CA TYR A 34 8.09 -4.45 -8.84
C TYR A 34 8.59 -5.81 -8.38
N GLY A 35 8.55 -6.77 -9.30
CA GLY A 35 8.94 -8.15 -9.05
C GLY A 35 8.00 -9.12 -9.74
N GLU A 36 8.15 -10.40 -9.42
CA GLU A 36 7.27 -11.46 -9.89
C GLU A 36 5.93 -11.46 -9.14
N LYS A 37 4.88 -12.04 -9.75
CA LYS A 37 3.52 -12.04 -9.19
C LYS A 37 3.46 -12.61 -7.77
N ASN A 38 4.17 -13.70 -7.50
CA ASN A 38 4.25 -14.32 -6.18
C ASN A 38 4.82 -13.37 -5.11
N GLU A 39 5.84 -12.58 -5.45
CA GLU A 39 6.43 -11.60 -4.54
C GLU A 39 5.46 -10.46 -4.22
N ILE A 40 4.66 -10.05 -5.22
CA ILE A 40 3.63 -9.02 -5.07
C ILE A 40 2.48 -9.55 -4.21
N GLU A 41 2.05 -10.79 -4.43
CA GLU A 41 1.01 -11.43 -3.60
C GLU A 41 1.49 -11.59 -2.15
N GLN A 42 2.74 -11.98 -1.94
CA GLN A 42 3.33 -12.04 -0.60
C GLN A 42 3.37 -10.67 0.06
N LEU A 43 3.74 -9.62 -0.68
CA LEU A 43 3.75 -8.24 -0.19
C LEU A 43 2.35 -7.80 0.28
N VAL A 44 1.31 -8.13 -0.49
CA VAL A 44 -0.09 -7.82 -0.13
C VAL A 44 -0.52 -8.58 1.14
N ASN A 45 -0.12 -9.84 1.28
CA ASN A 45 -0.39 -10.62 2.49
C ASN A 45 0.31 -10.02 3.71
N GLU A 46 1.60 -9.67 3.61
CA GLU A 46 2.35 -9.02 4.71
C GLU A 46 1.69 -7.70 5.16
N PHE A 47 1.08 -6.94 4.23
CA PHE A 47 0.34 -5.73 4.59
C PHE A 47 -0.98 -6.03 5.30
N ASN A 48 -1.71 -7.07 4.88
CA ASN A 48 -2.98 -7.46 5.50
C ASN A 48 -2.81 -8.16 6.86
N GLU A 49 -1.59 -8.58 7.22
CA GLU A 49 -1.27 -9.06 8.57
C GLU A 49 -1.15 -7.93 9.60
N LEU A 50 -1.07 -6.66 9.16
CA LEU A 50 -1.01 -5.51 10.05
C LEU A 50 -2.42 -5.06 10.44
N ASP A 51 -2.65 -4.92 11.75
CA ASP A 51 -3.92 -4.42 12.28
C ASP A 51 -4.23 -3.00 11.74
N GLY A 52 -5.47 -2.79 11.32
CA GLY A 52 -5.91 -1.52 10.74
C GLY A 52 -5.51 -1.26 9.28
N ILE A 53 -4.83 -2.20 8.60
CA ILE A 53 -4.45 -2.06 7.18
C ILE A 53 -5.23 -3.03 6.30
N LYS A 54 -5.68 -2.55 5.14
CA LYS A 54 -6.30 -3.37 4.11
C LYS A 54 -5.64 -3.11 2.75
N ALA A 55 -4.89 -4.09 2.27
CA ALA A 55 -4.22 -4.04 0.98
C ALA A 55 -4.99 -4.86 -0.06
N LYS A 56 -5.11 -4.32 -1.29
CA LYS A 56 -5.65 -5.03 -2.45
C LYS A 56 -4.69 -4.90 -3.63
N LEU A 57 -4.51 -5.99 -4.36
CA LEU A 57 -3.84 -5.98 -5.66
C LEU A 57 -4.86 -5.63 -6.75
N ILE A 58 -4.51 -4.67 -7.60
CA ILE A 58 -5.29 -4.30 -8.79
C ILE A 58 -4.40 -4.57 -9.99
N ASP A 59 -4.83 -5.50 -10.86
CA ASP A 59 -4.19 -5.75 -12.15
C ASP A 59 -4.89 -4.89 -13.22
N LEU A 60 -4.10 -4.17 -14.01
CA LEU A 60 -4.59 -3.19 -15.01
C LEU A 60 -4.44 -3.71 -16.46
N ASN A 61 -4.12 -5.01 -16.63
CA ASN A 61 -4.05 -5.64 -17.95
C ASN A 61 -5.43 -6.04 -18.49
#